data_AF-A0A2I0MW69-F1
#
_entry.id   AF-A0A2I0MW69-F1
#
_cell.length_a   1.000
_cell.length_b   1.000
_cell.length_c   1.000
_cell.angle_alpha   90.00
_cell.angle_beta   90.00
_cell.angle_gamma   90.00
#
_symmetry.space_group_name_H-M   'P 1'
#
loop_
_entity.id
_entity.type
_entity.pdbx_description
1 polymer ?
#
loop_
_entity_poly.entity_id
_entity_poly.type
_entity_poly.pdbx_seq_one_letter_code
_entity_poly.pdbx_strand_id
1 'polypeptide(L)'
;SCKRRLRHSNFERGQVCVSEMRAVDLGQLSKVLVEHHSVGYGAGWYLEQIIIHESGKTDGQHAFPCQQWLDSGVGDAQTERMLKLLGKIRNGMLTGKIYGTWNVFVTTSDVSSSSVNPKMSLTVCGEKGTSASVIFPKGSLKKKEIYETSVELNKKFNIIFKVRLEIEEAGEGETWHCREVKLQHRESENVLEFPFCHNFADEEGGRVVELPVLTVGSPFPTVKSYVLYITTGALPGSGTDAEVYVMLQGLLGDTGRRKLIRKGDDNFTKGKVDVFQVEAVDLGTLQRMVVEKGKGSAWFLEKIIVKDSAASGTETLFMAQTWIKDRRDGKRTASVTLNVTEGRWRIYFTKHQEETKADFEKLSENISKLVMIFYGRNGKSNLVSMENKLEHQAKNQITYD
;
A
#
# COMPACT_ATOMS: atom_id res chain seq x y z
N SER A 1 7.99 21.06 -22.37
CA SER A 1 8.75 21.03 -21.11
C SER A 1 9.89 22.04 -21.21
N CYS A 2 10.14 22.85 -20.18
CA CYS A 2 11.27 23.77 -20.13
C CYS A 2 12.05 23.49 -18.84
N LYS A 3 13.31 23.08 -18.96
CA LYS A 3 14.21 22.81 -17.82
C LYS A 3 14.76 24.15 -17.33
N ARG A 4 14.72 24.37 -16.01
CA ARG A 4 15.24 25.60 -15.39
C ARG A 4 16.25 25.25 -14.33
N ARG A 5 17.44 25.82 -14.44
CA ARG A 5 18.50 25.68 -13.45
C ARG A 5 18.18 26.53 -12.22
N LEU A 6 18.10 25.89 -11.05
CA LEU A 6 18.01 26.59 -9.78
C LEU A 6 19.36 27.25 -9.47
N ARG A 7 19.34 28.52 -9.07
CA ARG A 7 20.55 29.30 -8.73
C ARG A 7 20.95 29.05 -7.27
N HIS A 8 21.15 27.79 -6.91
CA HIS A 8 21.64 27.41 -5.58
C HIS A 8 23.00 26.72 -5.72
N SER A 9 23.91 26.99 -4.78
CA SER A 9 25.27 26.45 -4.84
C SER A 9 25.34 25.00 -4.38
N ASN A 10 24.66 24.61 -3.29
CA ASN A 10 24.70 23.24 -2.75
C ASN A 10 23.38 22.81 -2.07
N PHE A 11 22.97 21.54 -2.17
CA PHE A 11 21.90 20.97 -1.35
C PHE A 11 22.51 20.20 -0.18
N GLU A 12 22.33 20.70 1.05
CA GLU A 12 22.90 20.08 2.25
C GLU A 12 21.90 19.17 2.98
N ARG A 13 22.43 18.20 3.72
CA ARG A 13 21.62 17.24 4.47
C ARG A 13 20.72 17.96 5.49
N GLY A 14 19.42 17.69 5.42
CA GLY A 14 18.42 18.23 6.34
C GLY A 14 18.03 19.68 6.09
N GLN A 15 18.56 20.32 5.04
CA GLN A 15 18.19 21.69 4.69
C GLN A 15 16.97 21.73 3.76
N VAL A 16 16.14 22.76 3.96
CA VAL A 16 15.09 23.14 3.02
C VAL A 16 15.61 24.27 2.15
N CYS A 17 15.81 24.02 0.86
CA CYS A 17 16.23 25.02 -0.11
C CYS A 17 15.01 25.67 -0.77
N VAL A 18 14.89 27.00 -0.64
CA VAL A 18 13.82 27.77 -1.30
C VAL A 18 14.38 28.43 -2.55
N SER A 19 13.64 28.37 -3.66
CA SER A 19 14.00 29.02 -4.91
C SER A 19 12.77 29.54 -5.60
N GLU A 20 12.86 30.75 -6.15
CA GLU A 20 11.79 31.37 -6.92
C GLU A 20 12.03 31.20 -8.42
N MET A 21 10.95 30.94 -9.16
CA MET A 21 10.99 30.88 -10.63
C MET A 21 9.76 31.54 -11.22
N ARG A 22 9.94 32.28 -12.32
CA ARG A 22 8.85 32.92 -13.06
C ARG A 22 8.33 32.03 -14.17
N ALA A 23 7.17 31.40 -14.00
CA ALA A 23 6.51 30.65 -15.07
C ALA A 23 5.28 31.40 -15.59
N VAL A 24 4.78 31.00 -16.76
CA VAL A 24 3.39 31.31 -17.14
C VAL A 24 2.44 30.55 -16.21
N ASP A 25 1.18 30.96 -16.11
CA ASP A 25 0.18 30.17 -15.37
C ASP A 25 0.06 28.77 -16.00
N LEU A 26 0.41 27.74 -15.23
CA LEU A 26 0.41 26.35 -15.66
C LEU A 26 -0.93 25.66 -15.37
N GLY A 27 -1.87 26.36 -14.74
CA GLY A 27 -3.09 25.77 -14.22
C GLY A 27 -2.80 24.76 -13.11
N GLN A 28 -3.57 23.68 -13.07
CA GLN A 28 -3.39 22.62 -12.07
C GLN A 28 -2.10 21.84 -12.34
N LEU A 29 -1.13 21.94 -11.43
CA LEU A 29 0.09 21.17 -11.49
C LEU A 29 -0.21 19.67 -11.35
N SER A 30 0.55 18.83 -12.05
CA SER A 30 0.37 17.37 -11.96
C SER A 30 1.69 16.61 -11.85
N LYS A 31 2.78 17.16 -12.40
CA LYS A 31 4.11 16.53 -12.39
C LYS A 31 5.24 17.55 -12.31
N VAL A 32 6.36 17.14 -11.73
CA VAL A 32 7.62 17.91 -11.68
C VAL A 32 8.76 17.00 -12.11
N LEU A 33 9.56 17.45 -13.07
CA LEU A 33 10.81 16.80 -13.44
C LEU A 33 11.95 17.44 -12.64
N VAL A 34 12.69 16.61 -11.90
CA VAL A 34 13.90 17.02 -11.17
C VAL A 34 15.09 16.20 -11.66
N GLU A 35 16.23 16.85 -11.85
CA GLU A 35 17.46 16.18 -12.27
C GLU A 35 18.71 16.93 -11.79
N HIS A 36 19.85 16.22 -11.79
CA HIS A 36 21.18 16.83 -11.78
C HIS A 36 22.12 16.09 -12.75
N HIS A 37 23.18 16.79 -13.17
CA HIS A 37 24.17 16.28 -14.12
C HIS A 37 25.51 15.90 -13.48
N SER A 38 25.70 16.19 -12.19
CA SER A 38 26.92 15.82 -11.46
C SER A 38 26.99 14.30 -11.29
N VAL A 39 28.17 13.72 -11.52
CA VAL A 39 28.44 12.28 -11.41
C VAL A 39 29.68 12.07 -10.52
N GLY A 40 29.71 10.96 -9.78
CA GLY A 40 30.86 10.57 -8.96
C GLY A 40 30.68 10.82 -7.47
N TYR A 41 31.75 10.61 -6.71
CA TYR A 41 31.71 10.64 -5.24
C TYR A 41 31.24 11.99 -4.71
N GLY A 42 30.19 11.99 -3.88
CA GLY A 42 29.62 13.18 -3.25
C GLY A 42 28.66 13.99 -4.13
N ALA A 43 28.38 13.55 -5.37
CA ALA A 43 27.39 14.18 -6.24
C ALA A 43 25.93 13.79 -5.91
N GLY A 44 25.75 12.69 -5.15
CA GLY A 44 24.46 12.18 -4.74
C GLY A 44 23.68 13.11 -3.85
N TRP A 45 22.39 13.23 -4.14
CA TRP A 45 21.47 14.01 -3.34
C TRP A 45 20.22 13.21 -3.03
N TYR A 46 19.95 12.98 -1.75
CA TYR A 46 18.68 12.42 -1.32
C TYR A 46 17.61 13.52 -1.31
N LEU A 47 16.64 13.40 -2.21
CA LEU A 47 15.52 14.32 -2.29
C LEU A 47 14.32 13.69 -1.59
N GLU A 48 13.88 14.30 -0.50
CA GLU A 48 12.69 13.88 0.23
C GLU A 48 11.42 14.27 -0.53
N GLN A 49 11.26 15.55 -0.84
CA GLN A 49 10.09 16.09 -1.54
C GLN A 49 10.34 17.49 -2.11
N ILE A 50 9.52 17.90 -3.07
CA ILE A 50 9.42 19.27 -3.58
C ILE A 50 8.06 19.83 -3.20
N ILE A 51 8.04 21.03 -2.62
CA ILE A 51 6.81 21.76 -2.32
C ILE A 51 6.75 23.00 -3.22
N ILE A 52 5.68 23.14 -3.99
CA ILE A 52 5.47 24.28 -4.88
C ILE A 52 4.39 25.20 -4.31
N HIS A 53 4.75 26.46 -4.11
CA HIS A 53 3.84 27.54 -3.78
C HIS A 53 3.70 28.44 -5.01
N GLU A 54 2.47 28.62 -5.50
CA GLU A 54 2.20 29.56 -6.59
C GLU A 54 1.97 30.97 -6.03
N SER A 55 2.90 31.89 -6.30
CA SER A 55 2.86 33.27 -5.81
C SER A 55 1.59 33.99 -6.26
N GLY A 56 0.86 34.59 -5.31
CA GLY A 56 -0.38 35.34 -5.57
C GLY A 56 -1.66 34.52 -5.52
N LYS A 57 -1.59 33.19 -5.39
CA LYS A 57 -2.73 32.35 -5.03
C LYS A 57 -2.66 32.01 -3.55
N THR A 58 -3.76 32.16 -2.83
CA THR A 58 -3.90 31.68 -1.43
C THR A 58 -4.16 30.18 -1.35
N ASP A 59 -4.29 29.50 -2.51
CA ASP A 59 -4.94 28.20 -2.69
C ASP A 59 -4.05 26.97 -2.39
N GLY A 60 -3.15 27.11 -1.41
CA GLY A 60 -2.39 26.00 -0.86
C GLY A 60 -1.11 25.64 -1.61
N GLN A 61 -0.21 24.99 -0.88
CA GLN A 61 1.06 24.51 -1.40
C GLN A 61 0.86 23.12 -2.03
N HIS A 62 1.62 22.76 -3.06
CA HIS A 62 1.48 21.46 -3.75
C HIS A 62 2.66 20.55 -3.41
N ALA A 63 2.39 19.33 -2.96
CA ALA A 63 3.44 18.38 -2.55
C ALA A 63 3.80 17.38 -3.66
N PHE A 64 5.09 17.25 -3.94
CA PHE A 64 5.66 16.29 -4.88
C PHE A 64 6.70 15.42 -4.15
N PRO A 65 6.30 14.28 -3.57
CA PRO A 65 7.23 13.41 -2.84
C PRO A 65 8.23 12.74 -3.81
N CYS A 66 9.44 12.50 -3.32
CA CYS A 66 10.50 11.77 -4.04
C CYS A 66 11.04 10.61 -3.18
N GLN A 67 11.51 10.91 -1.97
CA GLN A 67 12.06 9.96 -0.99
C GLN A 67 13.05 8.96 -1.58
N GLN A 68 13.94 9.45 -2.44
CA GLN A 68 14.90 8.63 -3.15
C GLN A 68 16.20 9.38 -3.34
N TRP A 69 17.29 8.60 -3.47
CA TRP A 69 18.55 9.13 -3.94
C TRP A 69 18.43 9.50 -5.41
N LEU A 70 18.90 10.70 -5.75
CA LEU A 70 19.32 11.08 -7.10
C LEU A 70 20.84 10.91 -7.10
N ASP A 71 21.31 9.74 -7.53
CA ASP A 71 22.73 9.36 -7.47
C ASP A 71 23.02 8.26 -8.49
N SER A 72 24.20 8.27 -9.10
CA SER A 72 24.61 7.31 -10.13
C SER A 72 25.13 5.96 -9.61
N GLY A 73 25.37 5.84 -8.31
CA GLY A 73 25.96 4.68 -7.62
C GLY A 73 25.23 4.21 -6.37
N VAL A 74 24.17 4.90 -5.94
CA VAL A 74 23.30 4.55 -4.79
C VAL A 74 21.84 4.41 -5.23
N GLY A 75 21.08 3.56 -4.54
CA GLY A 75 19.65 3.37 -4.81
C GLY A 75 19.43 2.65 -6.14
N ASP A 76 18.68 3.28 -7.04
CA ASP A 76 18.40 2.77 -8.39
C ASP A 76 19.34 3.34 -9.47
N ALA A 77 20.41 4.02 -9.06
CA ALA A 77 21.41 4.64 -9.95
C ALA A 77 20.84 5.71 -10.90
N GLN A 78 19.68 6.32 -10.59
CA GLN A 78 19.08 7.39 -11.39
C GLN A 78 19.36 8.77 -10.81
N THR A 79 19.66 9.76 -11.66
CA THR A 79 19.85 11.17 -11.29
C THR A 79 18.74 12.10 -11.80
N GLU A 80 17.73 11.56 -12.48
CA GLU A 80 16.54 12.26 -12.98
C GLU A 80 15.28 11.52 -12.51
N ARG A 81 14.25 12.27 -12.07
CA ARG A 81 12.95 11.71 -11.67
C ARG A 81 11.78 12.59 -12.07
N MET A 82 10.71 11.94 -12.54
CA MET A 82 9.41 12.55 -12.74
C MET A 82 8.54 12.32 -11.50
N LEU A 83 8.37 13.36 -10.68
CA LEU A 83 7.54 13.32 -9.49
C LEU A 83 6.08 13.61 -9.86
N LYS A 84 5.14 12.90 -9.25
CA LYS A 84 3.70 13.12 -9.40
C LYS A 84 3.18 13.97 -8.24
N LEU A 85 2.14 14.76 -8.48
CA LEU A 85 1.45 15.49 -7.42
C LEU A 85 0.82 14.51 -6.43
N LEU A 86 1.12 14.66 -5.14
CA LEU A 86 0.46 13.92 -4.06
C LEU A 86 -0.82 14.61 -3.59
N GLY A 87 -0.83 15.94 -3.57
CA GLY A 87 -2.00 16.69 -3.14
C GLY A 87 -1.72 18.15 -2.83
N LYS A 88 -2.79 18.88 -2.50
CA LYS A 88 -2.73 20.24 -1.94
C LYS A 88 -2.53 20.17 -0.43
N ILE A 89 -1.54 20.89 0.07
CA ILE A 89 -1.25 21.06 1.49
C ILE A 89 -2.12 22.19 2.02
N ARG A 90 -2.97 21.87 2.99
CA ARG A 90 -3.81 22.86 3.67
C ARG A 90 -3.07 23.55 4.81
N ASN A 91 -3.46 24.79 5.08
CA ASN A 91 -3.05 25.53 6.26
C ASN A 91 -3.93 25.14 7.46
N GLY A 92 -3.35 24.47 8.46
CA GLY A 92 -4.03 24.06 9.69
C GLY A 92 -4.89 22.80 9.58
N MET A 93 -5.09 22.09 10.70
CA MET A 93 -5.95 20.91 10.78
C MET A 93 -7.42 21.26 10.52
N LEU A 94 -8.24 20.25 10.19
CA LEU A 94 -9.71 20.38 10.18
C LEU A 94 -10.18 20.92 11.54
N THR A 95 -10.80 22.10 11.55
CA THR A 95 -11.37 22.69 12.77
C THR A 95 -12.82 22.29 12.94
N GLY A 96 -13.25 21.99 14.16
CA GLY A 96 -14.65 21.70 14.46
C GLY A 96 -15.07 20.25 14.15
N LYS A 97 -16.35 20.07 13.86
CA LYS A 97 -16.99 18.76 13.69
C LYS A 97 -16.66 18.14 12.32
N ILE A 98 -16.23 16.88 12.33
CA ILE A 98 -15.85 16.11 11.12
C ILE A 98 -16.90 15.06 10.75
N TYR A 99 -17.67 14.56 11.72
CA TYR A 99 -18.78 13.64 11.45
C TYR A 99 -20.00 14.41 10.92
N GLY A 100 -20.86 13.72 10.16
CA GLY A 100 -22.00 14.31 9.46
C GLY A 100 -21.88 14.17 7.94
N THR A 101 -22.73 14.90 7.24
CA THR A 101 -22.80 14.86 5.77
C THR A 101 -21.73 15.74 5.13
N TRP A 102 -20.96 15.15 4.23
CA TRP A 102 -20.04 15.85 3.35
C TRP A 102 -20.56 15.82 1.93
N ASN A 103 -20.66 16.98 1.29
CA ASN A 103 -20.88 17.06 -0.15
C ASN A 103 -19.61 16.61 -0.87
N VAL A 104 -19.79 15.79 -1.90
CA VAL A 104 -18.73 15.25 -2.74
C VAL A 104 -18.91 15.84 -4.13
N PHE A 105 -17.90 16.55 -4.62
CA PHE A 105 -17.84 17.09 -5.97
C PHE A 105 -16.73 16.37 -6.72
N VAL A 106 -17.08 15.62 -7.76
CA VAL A 106 -16.12 14.90 -8.60
C VAL A 106 -16.01 15.61 -9.93
N THR A 107 -14.85 16.19 -10.22
CA THR A 107 -14.62 16.86 -11.48
C THR A 107 -13.95 15.94 -12.48
N THR A 108 -14.60 15.72 -13.61
CA THR A 108 -14.07 14.88 -14.70
C THR A 108 -13.20 15.72 -15.65
N SER A 109 -12.18 15.10 -16.24
CA SER A 109 -11.40 15.75 -17.29
C SER A 109 -12.00 15.51 -18.69
N ASP A 110 -11.46 16.23 -19.67
CA ASP A 110 -11.74 16.04 -21.09
C ASP A 110 -10.84 15.01 -21.78
N VAL A 111 -9.82 14.51 -21.09
CA VAL A 111 -8.75 13.66 -21.63
C VAL A 111 -9.14 12.17 -21.65
N SER A 112 -10.32 11.79 -21.15
CA SER A 112 -10.75 10.39 -21.10
C SER A 112 -10.90 9.77 -22.49
N SER A 113 -10.33 8.58 -22.70
CA SER A 113 -10.38 7.84 -23.96
C SER A 113 -11.75 7.20 -24.23
N SER A 114 -12.46 6.67 -23.22
CA SER A 114 -13.79 6.08 -23.43
C SER A 114 -14.92 7.12 -23.37
N SER A 115 -16.08 6.76 -23.94
CA SER A 115 -17.31 7.56 -23.88
C SER A 115 -18.08 7.37 -22.57
N VAL A 116 -17.79 6.29 -21.84
CA VAL A 116 -18.52 5.85 -20.64
C VAL A 116 -17.50 5.52 -19.56
N ASN A 117 -17.62 6.13 -18.38
CA ASN A 117 -16.82 5.75 -17.22
C ASN A 117 -17.26 4.36 -16.70
N PRO A 118 -16.33 3.55 -16.19
CA PRO A 118 -16.68 2.32 -15.49
C PRO A 118 -17.48 2.63 -14.21
N LYS A 119 -18.05 1.61 -13.58
CA LYS A 119 -18.68 1.77 -12.26
C LYS A 119 -17.60 2.04 -11.23
N MET A 120 -17.69 3.20 -10.58
CA MET A 120 -16.68 3.67 -9.63
C MET A 120 -17.24 3.70 -8.22
N SER A 121 -16.37 3.71 -7.22
CA SER A 121 -16.73 4.02 -5.85
C SER A 121 -15.74 4.99 -5.20
N LEU A 122 -16.25 5.83 -4.30
CA LEU A 122 -15.46 6.70 -3.43
C LEU A 122 -15.63 6.27 -1.98
N THR A 123 -14.51 6.16 -1.27
CA THR A 123 -14.47 5.85 0.15
C THR A 123 -13.63 6.87 0.90
N VAL A 124 -14.16 7.42 1.99
CA VAL A 124 -13.40 8.27 2.92
C VAL A 124 -12.81 7.38 4.01
N CYS A 125 -11.50 7.45 4.19
CA CYS A 125 -10.78 6.63 5.15
C CYS A 125 -10.28 7.49 6.31
N GLY A 126 -10.55 7.06 7.53
CA GLY A 126 -10.02 7.65 8.75
C GLY A 126 -9.21 6.62 9.55
N GLU A 127 -8.65 7.06 10.68
CA GLU A 127 -7.83 6.22 11.55
C GLU A 127 -8.58 4.99 12.08
N LYS A 128 -9.88 5.14 12.39
CA LYS A 128 -10.73 4.08 12.98
C LYS A 128 -11.59 3.32 11.97
N GLY A 129 -11.28 3.44 10.68
CA GLY A 129 -11.95 2.71 9.60
C GLY A 129 -12.44 3.59 8.45
N THR A 130 -13.29 3.03 7.61
CA THR A 130 -13.76 3.65 6.36
C THR A 130 -15.24 4.02 6.40
N SER A 131 -15.64 4.97 5.56
CA SER A 131 -17.03 5.32 5.35
C SER A 131 -17.74 4.20 4.58
N ALA A 132 -19.07 4.29 4.46
CA ALA A 132 -19.75 3.58 3.40
C ALA A 132 -19.24 4.09 2.04
N SER A 133 -19.10 3.19 1.07
CA SER A 133 -18.69 3.55 -0.29
C SER A 133 -19.82 4.29 -0.99
N VAL A 134 -19.50 5.44 -1.59
CA VAL A 134 -20.40 6.15 -2.49
C VAL A 134 -20.20 5.61 -3.90
N ILE A 135 -21.23 5.01 -4.48
CA ILE A 135 -21.16 4.42 -5.81
C ILE A 135 -21.47 5.46 -6.87
N PHE A 136 -20.61 5.58 -7.87
CA PHE A 136 -20.89 6.32 -9.10
C PHE A 136 -21.29 5.31 -10.19
N PRO A 137 -22.54 5.34 -10.66
CA PRO A 137 -23.00 4.42 -11.69
C PRO A 137 -22.16 4.52 -12.98
N LYS A 138 -22.13 3.41 -13.72
CA LYS A 138 -21.52 3.37 -15.05
C LYS A 138 -22.14 4.44 -15.94
N GLY A 139 -21.30 5.26 -16.59
CA GLY A 139 -21.74 6.36 -17.45
C GLY A 139 -22.25 7.62 -16.76
N SER A 140 -22.25 7.70 -15.42
CA SER A 140 -22.73 8.89 -14.71
C SER A 140 -21.71 10.05 -14.69
N LEU A 141 -20.43 9.78 -14.93
CA LEU A 141 -19.33 10.75 -14.84
C LEU A 141 -19.01 11.29 -16.24
N LYS A 142 -19.88 12.19 -16.73
CA LYS A 142 -19.76 12.81 -18.06
C LYS A 142 -18.54 13.73 -18.14
N LYS A 143 -17.95 13.84 -19.34
CA LYS A 143 -16.75 14.65 -19.59
C LYS A 143 -17.03 16.14 -19.37
N LYS A 144 -16.07 16.85 -18.75
CA LYS A 144 -16.14 18.30 -18.42
C LYS A 144 -17.30 18.69 -17.49
N GLU A 145 -17.90 17.73 -16.79
CA GLU A 145 -18.95 17.98 -15.81
C GLU A 145 -18.46 17.73 -14.39
N ILE A 146 -19.13 18.36 -13.43
CA ILE A 146 -18.98 18.08 -12.01
C ILE A 146 -20.13 17.16 -11.62
N TYR A 147 -19.79 16.00 -11.09
CA TYR A 147 -20.76 15.09 -10.49
C TYR A 147 -20.88 15.37 -9.00
N GLU A 148 -22.09 15.63 -8.53
CA GLU A 148 -22.37 15.97 -7.13
C GLU A 148 -23.09 14.82 -6.41
N THR A 149 -22.65 14.52 -5.20
CA THR A 149 -23.30 13.56 -4.30
C THR A 149 -22.90 13.87 -2.84
N SER A 150 -23.17 12.96 -1.92
CA SER A 150 -22.79 13.12 -0.52
C SER A 150 -22.33 11.81 0.10
N VAL A 151 -21.45 11.92 1.10
CA VAL A 151 -21.02 10.83 1.97
C VAL A 151 -21.33 11.18 3.41
N GLU A 152 -21.87 10.21 4.15
CA GLU A 152 -22.16 10.36 5.57
C GLU A 152 -21.00 9.79 6.40
N LEU A 153 -20.39 10.62 7.24
CA LEU A 153 -19.33 10.20 8.15
C LEU A 153 -19.88 10.01 9.56
N ASN A 154 -19.70 8.81 10.11
CA ASN A 154 -20.16 8.51 11.45
C ASN A 154 -19.30 9.19 12.54
N LYS A 155 -19.80 9.23 13.78
CA LYS A 155 -19.11 9.85 14.94
C LYS A 155 -17.77 9.21 15.32
N LYS A 156 -17.41 8.05 14.77
CA LYS A 156 -16.09 7.42 15.02
C LYS A 156 -14.99 8.07 14.18
N PHE A 157 -15.34 8.84 13.15
CA PHE A 157 -14.40 9.64 12.37
C PHE A 157 -13.95 10.85 13.17
N ASN A 158 -12.75 10.76 13.73
CA ASN A 158 -12.07 11.89 14.37
C ASN A 158 -11.09 12.58 13.41
N ILE A 159 -10.53 11.84 12.45
CA ILE A 159 -9.56 12.34 11.47
C ILE A 159 -9.87 11.68 10.14
N ILE A 160 -9.95 12.46 9.07
CA ILE A 160 -9.95 11.96 7.69
C ILE A 160 -8.49 11.87 7.27
N PHE A 161 -8.02 10.67 6.96
CA PHE A 161 -6.62 10.42 6.62
C PHE A 161 -6.39 10.44 5.11
N LYS A 162 -7.32 9.86 4.35
CA LYS A 162 -7.24 9.75 2.89
C LYS A 162 -8.61 9.60 2.26
N VAL A 163 -8.67 9.82 0.95
CA VAL A 163 -9.79 9.44 0.09
C VAL A 163 -9.33 8.40 -0.91
N ARG A 164 -10.14 7.38 -1.13
CA ARG A 164 -9.93 6.31 -2.11
C ARG A 164 -10.96 6.40 -3.21
N LEU A 165 -10.50 6.32 -4.46
CA LEU A 165 -11.33 6.05 -5.63
C LEU A 165 -10.97 4.66 -6.19
N GLU A 166 -11.99 3.87 -6.53
CA GLU A 166 -11.84 2.49 -7.00
C GLU A 166 -12.78 2.20 -8.17
N ILE A 167 -12.30 1.43 -9.14
CA ILE A 167 -13.11 0.76 -10.17
C ILE A 167 -13.74 -0.50 -9.57
N GLU A 168 -15.04 -0.45 -9.30
CA GLU A 168 -15.84 -1.60 -8.86
C GLU A 168 -16.03 -2.60 -10.02
N GLU A 169 -16.38 -2.09 -11.19
CA GLU A 169 -16.71 -2.90 -12.37
C GLU A 169 -16.40 -2.10 -13.64
N ALA A 170 -15.65 -2.71 -14.55
CA ALA A 170 -15.28 -2.13 -15.83
C ALA A 170 -15.52 -3.14 -16.96
N GLY A 171 -16.01 -2.63 -18.09
CA GLY A 171 -15.96 -3.33 -19.37
C GLY A 171 -14.58 -3.21 -20.01
N GLU A 172 -14.36 -3.98 -21.06
CA GLU A 172 -13.10 -3.97 -21.82
C GLU A 172 -12.82 -2.57 -22.40
N GLY A 173 -11.62 -2.04 -22.15
CA GLY A 173 -11.18 -0.73 -22.63
C GLY A 173 -11.84 0.48 -21.96
N GLU A 174 -12.67 0.29 -20.93
CA GLU A 174 -13.29 1.40 -20.21
C GLU A 174 -12.28 2.13 -19.34
N THR A 175 -12.22 3.46 -19.53
CA THR A 175 -11.23 4.32 -18.86
C THR A 175 -11.88 5.62 -18.43
N TRP A 176 -11.46 6.16 -17.29
CA TRP A 176 -12.01 7.43 -16.83
C TRP A 176 -10.95 8.25 -16.12
N HIS A 177 -10.76 9.49 -16.57
CA HIS A 177 -9.81 10.38 -15.95
C HIS A 177 -10.49 11.33 -14.96
N CYS A 178 -10.21 11.11 -13.67
CA CYS A 178 -10.59 12.00 -12.59
C CYS A 178 -9.62 13.18 -12.53
N ARG A 179 -10.12 14.41 -12.60
CA ARG A 179 -9.30 15.60 -12.39
C ARG A 179 -9.11 15.85 -10.90
N GLU A 180 -10.22 15.98 -10.18
CA GLU A 180 -10.23 16.39 -8.78
C GLU A 180 -11.47 15.85 -8.07
N VAL A 181 -11.30 15.54 -6.78
CA VAL A 181 -12.40 15.31 -5.85
C VAL A 181 -12.34 16.38 -4.77
N LYS A 182 -13.46 17.04 -4.49
CA LYS A 182 -13.60 18.00 -3.40
C LYS A 182 -14.65 17.50 -2.41
N LEU A 183 -14.31 17.48 -1.13
CA LEU A 183 -15.22 17.21 -0.03
C LEU A 183 -15.51 18.50 0.72
N GLN A 184 -16.77 18.82 0.94
CA GLN A 184 -17.19 19.97 1.74
C GLN A 184 -18.15 19.54 2.85
N HIS A 185 -17.76 19.75 4.10
CA HIS A 185 -18.63 19.46 5.24
C HIS A 185 -19.79 20.46 5.30
N ARG A 186 -21.03 19.98 5.41
CA ARG A 186 -22.22 20.85 5.34
C ARG A 186 -22.37 21.80 6.52
N GLU A 187 -21.92 21.40 7.71
CA GLU A 187 -22.11 22.21 8.92
C GLU A 187 -20.91 23.11 9.22
N SER A 188 -19.69 22.58 9.13
CA SER A 188 -18.48 23.34 9.51
C SER A 188 -17.83 24.04 8.31
N GLU A 189 -18.37 23.86 7.11
CA GLU A 189 -17.85 24.38 5.84
C GLU A 189 -16.39 23.99 5.54
N ASN A 190 -15.86 22.99 6.24
CA ASN A 190 -14.51 22.49 6.01
C ASN A 190 -14.40 21.91 4.61
N VAL A 191 -13.33 22.26 3.91
CA VAL A 191 -13.05 21.77 2.56
C VAL A 191 -11.79 20.89 2.56
N LEU A 192 -11.84 19.79 1.83
CA LEU A 192 -10.70 18.96 1.46
C LEU A 192 -10.67 18.80 -0.06
N GLU A 193 -9.49 19.00 -0.66
CA GLU A 193 -9.31 18.95 -2.11
C GLU A 193 -8.25 17.90 -2.47
N PHE A 194 -8.63 16.98 -3.35
CA PHE A 194 -7.84 15.83 -3.75
C PHE A 194 -7.63 15.88 -5.27
N PRO A 195 -6.51 16.44 -5.74
CA PRO A 195 -6.20 16.53 -7.16
C PRO A 195 -5.71 15.16 -7.67
N PHE A 196 -6.65 14.27 -7.99
CA PHE A 196 -6.35 12.91 -8.46
C PHE A 196 -5.49 12.92 -9.72
N CYS A 197 -5.83 13.77 -10.70
CA CYS A 197 -5.13 13.86 -11.99
C CYS A 197 -4.73 12.48 -12.56
N HIS A 198 -5.65 11.51 -12.50
CA HIS A 198 -5.36 10.11 -12.75
C HIS A 198 -6.38 9.49 -13.72
N ASN A 199 -5.88 8.68 -14.65
CA ASN A 199 -6.70 7.89 -15.56
C ASN A 199 -6.93 6.50 -14.95
N PHE A 200 -8.15 6.27 -14.49
CA PHE A 200 -8.59 4.97 -14.00
C PHE A 200 -8.84 4.03 -15.17
N ALA A 201 -8.23 2.86 -15.11
CA ALA A 201 -8.36 1.79 -16.11
C ALA A 201 -8.31 0.42 -15.41
N ASP A 202 -8.93 -0.60 -16.03
CA ASP A 202 -8.87 -1.98 -15.55
C ASP A 202 -7.52 -2.64 -15.88
N GLU A 203 -6.46 -2.09 -15.31
CA GLU A 203 -5.09 -2.56 -15.48
C GLU A 203 -4.29 -2.46 -14.18
N GLU A 204 -3.08 -3.04 -14.16
CA GLU A 204 -2.21 -3.03 -12.99
C GLU A 204 -1.90 -1.59 -12.56
N GLY A 205 -2.21 -1.25 -11.29
CA GLY A 205 -2.01 0.11 -10.75
C GLY A 205 -3.04 1.17 -11.17
N GLY A 206 -3.93 0.87 -12.14
CA GLY A 206 -4.93 1.82 -12.65
C GLY A 206 -6.31 1.75 -11.98
N ARG A 207 -6.59 0.69 -11.22
CA ARG A 207 -7.96 0.45 -10.67
C ARG A 207 -8.29 1.22 -9.41
N VAL A 208 -7.30 1.48 -8.56
CA VAL A 208 -7.52 2.04 -7.22
C VAL A 208 -6.43 3.05 -6.91
N VAL A 209 -6.83 4.27 -6.56
CA VAL A 209 -5.92 5.36 -6.18
C VAL A 209 -6.38 5.94 -4.86
N GLU A 210 -5.41 6.27 -4.02
CA GLU A 210 -5.63 6.88 -2.71
C GLU A 210 -4.83 8.18 -2.62
N LEU A 211 -5.47 9.26 -2.19
CA LEU A 211 -4.79 10.51 -1.88
C LEU A 211 -4.94 10.86 -0.40
N PRO A 212 -3.84 11.19 0.30
CA PRO A 212 -3.88 11.57 1.71
C PRO A 212 -4.39 13.00 1.91
N VAL A 213 -4.85 13.30 3.11
CA VAL A 213 -5.04 14.68 3.56
C VAL A 213 -3.67 15.24 3.98
N LEU A 214 -3.22 16.30 3.30
CA LEU A 214 -1.94 16.95 3.57
C LEU A 214 -2.15 18.23 4.37
N THR A 215 -1.50 18.36 5.52
CA THR A 215 -1.62 19.52 6.42
C THR A 215 -0.25 20.05 6.81
N VAL A 216 -0.07 21.38 6.80
CA VAL A 216 1.16 22.02 7.28
C VAL A 216 1.46 21.60 8.73
N GLY A 217 2.70 21.21 9.00
CA GLY A 217 3.16 20.83 10.34
C GLY A 217 2.88 19.38 10.73
N SER A 218 2.14 18.62 9.91
CA SER A 218 1.96 17.17 10.09
C SER A 218 2.91 16.39 9.17
N PRO A 219 3.38 15.19 9.57
CA PRO A 219 4.10 14.29 8.67
C PRO A 219 3.25 14.00 7.42
N PHE A 220 3.83 14.13 6.23
CA PHE A 220 3.11 13.85 5.00
C PHE A 220 3.00 12.33 4.81
N PRO A 221 1.79 11.78 4.70
CA PRO A 221 1.63 10.37 4.42
C PRO A 221 2.20 10.05 3.05
N THR A 222 3.11 9.10 3.00
CA THR A 222 3.80 8.71 1.77
C THR A 222 2.97 7.66 1.04
N VAL A 223 2.93 7.71 -0.30
CA VAL A 223 2.43 6.56 -1.08
C VAL A 223 3.56 5.53 -1.16
N LYS A 224 3.29 4.32 -0.67
CA LYS A 224 4.25 3.20 -0.63
C LYS A 224 3.84 2.12 -1.61
N SER A 225 4.85 1.43 -2.15
CA SER A 225 4.65 0.20 -2.92
C SER A 225 4.94 -1.00 -2.03
N TYR A 226 3.89 -1.73 -1.67
CA TYR A 226 3.98 -2.98 -0.92
C TYR A 226 4.16 -4.13 -1.91
N VAL A 227 5.28 -4.84 -1.80
CA VAL A 227 5.60 -6.01 -2.63
C VAL A 227 5.15 -7.28 -1.90
N LEU A 228 4.20 -8.00 -2.47
CA LEU A 228 3.61 -9.21 -1.94
C LEU A 228 4.25 -10.43 -2.62
N TYR A 229 4.87 -11.31 -1.83
CA TYR A 229 5.34 -12.62 -2.25
C TYR A 229 4.35 -13.67 -1.76
N ILE A 230 3.54 -14.20 -2.67
CA ILE A 230 2.43 -15.11 -2.38
C ILE A 230 2.88 -16.53 -2.72
N THR A 231 2.87 -17.42 -1.73
CA THR A 231 3.22 -18.84 -1.93
C THR A 231 1.97 -19.69 -2.01
N THR A 232 1.77 -20.34 -3.16
CA THR A 232 0.77 -21.39 -3.33
C THR A 232 1.37 -22.72 -2.89
N GLY A 233 0.69 -23.50 -2.05
CA GLY A 233 1.31 -24.72 -1.53
C GLY A 233 1.51 -25.81 -2.59
N ALA A 234 2.29 -26.84 -2.23
CA ALA A 234 2.78 -27.84 -3.18
C ALA A 234 1.92 -29.12 -3.27
N LEU A 235 0.72 -29.15 -2.68
CA LEU A 235 -0.18 -30.31 -2.78
C LEU A 235 -0.86 -30.39 -4.16
N PRO A 236 -1.22 -31.58 -4.66
CA PRO A 236 -2.03 -31.70 -5.88
C PRO A 236 -3.32 -30.87 -5.79
N GLY A 237 -3.62 -30.11 -6.85
CA GLY A 237 -4.82 -29.25 -6.92
C GLY A 237 -4.77 -27.99 -6.07
N SER A 238 -3.59 -27.60 -5.56
CA SER A 238 -3.44 -26.40 -4.73
C SER A 238 -3.56 -25.08 -5.47
N GLY A 239 -3.33 -25.08 -6.79
CA GLY A 239 -3.34 -23.88 -7.62
C GLY A 239 -4.73 -23.39 -7.95
N THR A 240 -4.83 -22.14 -8.41
CA THR A 240 -6.10 -21.56 -8.84
C THR A 240 -5.99 -20.70 -10.08
N ASP A 241 -7.06 -20.68 -10.87
CA ASP A 241 -7.33 -19.81 -12.01
C ASP A 241 -8.26 -18.63 -11.64
N ALA A 242 -8.80 -18.61 -10.42
CA ALA A 242 -9.72 -17.58 -9.97
C ALA A 242 -9.04 -16.20 -9.83
N GLU A 243 -9.82 -15.14 -9.92
CA GLU A 243 -9.35 -13.81 -9.55
C GLU A 243 -9.00 -13.77 -8.06
N VAL A 244 -7.86 -13.16 -7.72
CA VAL A 244 -7.41 -13.02 -6.33
C VAL A 244 -7.37 -11.55 -5.97
N TYR A 245 -7.86 -11.23 -4.77
CA TYR A 245 -7.88 -9.90 -4.21
C TYR A 245 -7.24 -9.90 -2.84
N VAL A 246 -6.58 -8.80 -2.49
CA VAL A 246 -5.97 -8.60 -1.17
C VAL A 246 -6.39 -7.26 -0.59
N MET A 247 -6.45 -7.18 0.73
CA MET A 247 -6.59 -5.94 1.47
C MET A 247 -5.61 -5.96 2.64
N LEU A 248 -4.56 -5.15 2.58
CA LEU A 248 -3.64 -4.96 3.71
C LEU A 248 -4.26 -4.01 4.72
N GLN A 249 -4.04 -4.27 6.00
CA GLN A 249 -4.50 -3.44 7.11
C GLN A 249 -3.34 -3.19 8.07
N GLY A 250 -3.09 -1.93 8.38
CA GLY A 250 -2.12 -1.51 9.39
C GLY A 250 -2.72 -0.50 10.37
N LEU A 251 -1.88 0.06 11.22
CA LEU A 251 -2.26 1.05 12.23
C LEU A 251 -2.89 2.33 11.64
N LEU A 252 -2.53 2.71 10.41
CA LEU A 252 -3.00 3.94 9.76
C LEU A 252 -4.12 3.69 8.72
N GLY A 253 -4.74 2.51 8.76
CA GLY A 253 -5.88 2.15 7.92
C GLY A 253 -5.60 0.94 7.02
N ASP A 254 -6.38 0.82 5.94
CA ASP A 254 -6.31 -0.30 5.00
C ASP A 254 -6.04 0.14 3.56
N THR A 255 -5.74 -0.79 2.66
CA THR A 255 -5.59 -0.53 1.22
C THR A 255 -6.89 -0.60 0.45
N GLY A 256 -7.97 -1.09 1.05
CA GLY A 256 -9.16 -1.53 0.32
C GLY A 256 -8.88 -2.78 -0.48
N ARG A 257 -9.85 -3.16 -1.30
CA ARG A 257 -9.80 -4.37 -2.11
C ARG A 257 -8.88 -4.14 -3.31
N ARG A 258 -7.81 -4.93 -3.43
CA ARG A 258 -6.81 -4.81 -4.51
C ARG A 258 -6.82 -6.08 -5.34
N LYS A 259 -7.26 -5.97 -6.58
CA LYS A 259 -7.20 -7.07 -7.55
C LYS A 259 -5.74 -7.34 -7.94
N LEU A 260 -5.30 -8.58 -7.81
CA LEU A 260 -3.98 -9.01 -8.27
C LEU A 260 -4.06 -9.37 -9.75
N ILE A 261 -3.58 -8.47 -10.62
CA ILE A 261 -3.64 -8.64 -12.07
C ILE A 261 -2.60 -9.70 -12.50
N ARG A 262 -3.09 -10.80 -13.09
CA ARG A 262 -2.26 -11.91 -13.56
C ARG A 262 -1.45 -11.50 -14.79
N LYS A 263 -0.18 -11.90 -14.85
CA LYS A 263 0.70 -11.76 -16.03
C LYS A 263 0.76 -13.12 -16.74
N GLY A 264 -0.38 -13.55 -17.26
CA GLY A 264 -0.58 -14.86 -17.89
C GLY A 264 -1.10 -15.95 -16.94
N ASP A 265 -1.11 -17.19 -17.42
CA ASP A 265 -1.79 -18.30 -16.75
C ASP A 265 -0.96 -18.99 -15.66
N ASP A 266 0.31 -18.62 -15.52
CA ASP A 266 1.21 -19.26 -14.56
C ASP A 266 1.13 -18.65 -13.15
N ASN A 267 0.26 -17.67 -12.90
CA ASN A 267 0.08 -17.17 -11.53
C ASN A 267 -0.78 -18.09 -10.68
N PHE A 268 -0.39 -18.21 -9.41
CA PHE A 268 -1.05 -19.03 -8.39
C PHE A 268 -1.09 -20.53 -8.75
N THR A 269 -0.07 -21.01 -9.45
CA THR A 269 0.11 -22.43 -9.77
C THR A 269 0.78 -23.17 -8.61
N LYS A 270 0.63 -24.50 -8.60
CA LYS A 270 1.07 -25.37 -7.50
C LYS A 270 2.55 -25.16 -7.13
N GLY A 271 2.83 -24.90 -5.86
CA GLY A 271 4.19 -24.75 -5.33
C GLY A 271 4.91 -23.46 -5.73
N LYS A 272 4.23 -22.55 -6.46
CA LYS A 272 4.84 -21.34 -6.99
C LYS A 272 4.81 -20.20 -5.97
N VAL A 273 5.83 -19.34 -6.07
CA VAL A 273 5.85 -18.02 -5.46
C VAL A 273 5.59 -16.97 -6.53
N ASP A 274 4.50 -16.21 -6.38
CA ASP A 274 4.12 -15.12 -7.25
C ASP A 274 4.37 -13.77 -6.56
N VAL A 275 4.79 -12.77 -7.34
CA VAL A 275 5.14 -11.43 -6.83
C VAL A 275 4.20 -10.40 -7.42
N PHE A 276 3.56 -9.62 -6.55
CA PHE A 276 2.65 -8.52 -6.93
C PHE A 276 3.02 -7.24 -6.19
N GLN A 277 2.63 -6.09 -6.75
CA GLN A 277 2.81 -4.79 -6.12
C GLN A 277 1.45 -4.15 -5.83
N VAL A 278 1.34 -3.53 -4.65
CA VAL A 278 0.17 -2.78 -4.22
C VAL A 278 0.62 -1.39 -3.79
N GLU A 279 0.15 -0.37 -4.50
CA GLU A 279 0.36 1.03 -4.10
C GLU A 279 -0.77 1.51 -3.18
N ALA A 280 -0.39 2.09 -2.04
CA ALA A 280 -1.34 2.68 -1.09
C ALA A 280 -0.65 3.76 -0.25
N VAL A 281 -1.45 4.65 0.34
CA VAL A 281 -0.94 5.54 1.40
C VAL A 281 -0.42 4.70 2.56
N ASP A 282 0.69 5.12 3.17
CA ASP A 282 1.36 4.42 4.27
C ASP A 282 0.35 3.92 5.33
N LEU A 283 0.43 2.63 5.63
CA LEU A 283 -0.46 1.94 6.55
C LEU A 283 0.17 1.87 7.95
N GLY A 284 1.40 2.37 8.12
CA GLY A 284 2.19 2.19 9.32
C GLY A 284 2.56 0.73 9.52
N THR A 285 2.53 0.25 10.77
CA THR A 285 2.78 -1.16 11.06
C THR A 285 1.62 -2.03 10.57
N LEU A 286 1.90 -2.98 9.69
CA LEU A 286 0.91 -3.95 9.21
C LEU A 286 0.44 -4.84 10.38
N GLN A 287 -0.85 -5.17 10.40
CA GLN A 287 -1.48 -5.97 11.46
C GLN A 287 -2.25 -7.16 10.90
N ARG A 288 -2.96 -6.97 9.78
CA ARG A 288 -3.82 -7.99 9.18
C ARG A 288 -3.85 -7.89 7.67
N MET A 289 -4.23 -8.97 7.02
CA MET A 289 -4.51 -9.03 5.59
C MET A 289 -5.78 -9.83 5.37
N VAL A 290 -6.65 -9.35 4.50
CA VAL A 290 -7.75 -10.16 3.96
C VAL A 290 -7.34 -10.62 2.57
N VAL A 291 -7.42 -11.92 2.33
CA VAL A 291 -7.22 -12.51 1.01
C VAL A 291 -8.55 -13.08 0.55
N GLU A 292 -9.00 -12.66 -0.62
CA GLU A 292 -10.25 -13.07 -1.23
C GLU A 292 -9.98 -13.75 -2.57
N LYS A 293 -10.65 -14.87 -2.79
CA LYS A 293 -10.65 -15.63 -4.04
C LYS A 293 -12.04 -15.50 -4.67
N GLY A 294 -12.05 -15.12 -5.94
CA GLY A 294 -13.22 -15.13 -6.81
C GLY A 294 -13.76 -16.54 -7.02
N LYS A 295 -14.85 -16.64 -7.80
CA LYS A 295 -15.41 -17.95 -8.19
C LYS A 295 -14.40 -18.75 -9.01
N GLY A 296 -14.34 -20.05 -8.78
CA GLY A 296 -13.44 -20.94 -9.53
C GLY A 296 -12.85 -22.02 -8.65
N SER A 297 -11.73 -22.58 -9.09
CA SER A 297 -10.99 -23.63 -8.37
C SER A 297 -10.68 -23.25 -6.91
N ALA A 298 -10.62 -24.25 -6.04
CA ALA A 298 -10.15 -24.06 -4.67
C ALA A 298 -8.66 -23.69 -4.68
N TRP A 299 -8.23 -22.83 -3.77
CA TRP A 299 -6.83 -22.41 -3.69
C TRP A 299 -6.25 -22.77 -2.33
N PHE A 300 -5.11 -23.43 -2.29
CA PHE A 300 -4.36 -23.65 -1.06
C PHE A 300 -3.26 -22.60 -0.92
N LEU A 301 -3.56 -21.56 -0.15
CA LEU A 301 -2.63 -20.49 0.17
C LEU A 301 -1.73 -20.93 1.33
N GLU A 302 -0.42 -20.96 1.11
CA GLU A 302 0.54 -21.35 2.14
C GLU A 302 0.92 -20.16 3.03
N LYS A 303 1.42 -19.08 2.43
CA LYS A 303 1.86 -17.87 3.12
C LYS A 303 1.95 -16.68 2.18
N ILE A 304 1.96 -15.48 2.76
CA ILE A 304 2.27 -14.23 2.05
C ILE A 304 3.32 -13.46 2.84
N ILE A 305 4.38 -13.00 2.16
CA ILE A 305 5.38 -12.10 2.73
C ILE A 305 5.20 -10.72 2.08
N VAL A 306 5.07 -9.68 2.89
CA VAL A 306 4.93 -8.30 2.42
C VAL A 306 6.20 -7.52 2.74
N LYS A 307 6.75 -6.83 1.74
CA LYS A 307 7.91 -5.94 1.87
C LYS A 307 7.53 -4.52 1.44
N ASP A 308 8.02 -3.52 2.15
CA ASP A 308 7.97 -2.12 1.69
C ASP A 308 9.15 -1.91 0.72
N SER A 309 8.88 -1.43 -0.50
CA SER A 309 9.92 -1.25 -1.52
C SER A 309 11.00 -0.23 -1.14
N ALA A 310 10.69 0.72 -0.25
CA ALA A 310 11.60 1.78 0.17
C ALA A 310 12.32 1.48 1.49
N ALA A 311 11.75 0.64 2.35
CA ALA A 311 12.36 0.30 3.64
C ALA A 311 13.34 -0.88 3.48
N SER A 312 14.62 -0.65 3.79
CA SER A 312 15.64 -1.70 3.72
C SER A 312 15.43 -2.77 4.81
N GLY A 313 14.69 -3.84 4.47
CA GLY A 313 14.80 -5.14 5.13
C GLY A 313 13.71 -5.55 6.12
N THR A 314 12.61 -4.80 6.28
CA THR A 314 11.47 -5.26 7.09
C THR A 314 10.49 -6.08 6.25
N GLU A 315 10.35 -7.36 6.58
CA GLU A 315 9.42 -8.29 5.95
C GLU A 315 8.33 -8.67 6.93
N THR A 316 7.07 -8.60 6.50
CA THR A 316 5.92 -9.02 7.31
C THR A 316 5.38 -10.33 6.80
N LEU A 317 5.36 -11.36 7.64
CA LEU A 317 4.85 -12.68 7.30
C LEU A 317 3.38 -12.81 7.70
N PHE A 318 2.58 -13.35 6.78
CA PHE A 318 1.20 -13.78 7.01
C PHE A 318 1.10 -15.27 6.65
N MET A 319 1.12 -16.13 7.66
CA MET A 319 0.90 -17.57 7.49
C MET A 319 -0.59 -17.85 7.28
N ALA A 320 -0.90 -18.68 6.28
CA ALA A 320 -2.27 -19.07 5.95
C ALA A 320 -2.50 -20.58 6.11
N GLN A 321 -1.69 -21.40 5.41
CA GLN A 321 -1.76 -22.87 5.38
C GLN A 321 -3.21 -23.41 5.30
N THR A 322 -4.02 -22.81 4.44
CA THR A 322 -5.46 -23.11 4.40
C THR A 322 -6.01 -23.08 2.99
N TRP A 323 -7.08 -23.85 2.80
CA TRP A 323 -7.84 -23.86 1.56
C TRP A 323 -8.89 -22.75 1.57
N ILE A 324 -8.81 -21.86 0.59
CA ILE A 324 -9.84 -20.88 0.27
C ILE A 324 -10.79 -21.53 -0.74
N LYS A 325 -11.96 -21.97 -0.27
CA LYS A 325 -12.96 -22.70 -1.06
C LYS A 325 -14.26 -21.91 -1.16
N ASP A 326 -14.93 -22.02 -2.31
CA ASP A 326 -16.24 -21.42 -2.52
C ASP A 326 -17.24 -21.93 -1.47
N ARG A 327 -18.07 -21.01 -0.96
CA ARG A 327 -19.14 -21.38 -0.03
C ARG A 327 -20.27 -22.08 -0.78
N ARG A 328 -20.93 -23.01 -0.10
CA ARG A 328 -22.09 -23.77 -0.62
C ARG A 328 -23.27 -22.89 -1.06
N ASP A 329 -23.31 -21.63 -0.62
CA ASP A 329 -24.37 -20.67 -0.94
C ASP A 329 -24.18 -19.95 -2.30
N GLY A 330 -23.02 -20.10 -2.96
CA GLY A 330 -22.74 -19.63 -4.33
C GLY A 330 -22.79 -18.11 -4.54
N LYS A 331 -23.14 -17.33 -3.51
CA LYS A 331 -23.41 -15.88 -3.58
C LYS A 331 -22.24 -14.99 -3.16
N ARG A 332 -21.24 -15.51 -2.43
CA ARG A 332 -20.10 -14.73 -1.93
C ARG A 332 -18.78 -15.35 -2.35
N THR A 333 -17.82 -14.48 -2.67
CA THR A 333 -16.41 -14.85 -2.83
C THR A 333 -15.87 -15.43 -1.52
N ALA A 334 -14.91 -16.34 -1.63
CA ALA A 334 -14.31 -16.99 -0.47
C ALA A 334 -13.16 -16.13 0.04
N SER A 335 -13.09 -15.87 1.35
CA SER A 335 -12.02 -15.07 1.93
C SER A 335 -11.48 -15.67 3.22
N VAL A 336 -10.22 -15.33 3.49
CA VAL A 336 -9.53 -15.61 4.75
C VAL A 336 -8.94 -14.32 5.29
N THR A 337 -9.04 -14.13 6.61
CA THR A 337 -8.34 -13.04 7.31
C THR A 337 -7.10 -13.62 7.98
N LEU A 338 -5.94 -13.10 7.62
CA LEU A 338 -4.64 -13.48 8.14
C LEU A 338 -4.17 -12.37 9.10
N ASN A 339 -3.72 -12.74 10.29
CA ASN A 339 -3.03 -11.83 11.17
C ASN A 339 -1.53 -11.88 10.87
N VAL A 340 -0.80 -10.81 11.20
CA VAL A 340 0.66 -10.86 11.19
C VAL A 340 1.11 -12.03 12.04
N THR A 341 1.95 -12.87 11.45
CA THR A 341 2.57 -13.97 12.16
C THR A 341 3.77 -13.40 12.89
N GLU A 342 3.62 -13.20 14.19
CA GLU A 342 4.79 -13.10 15.07
C GLU A 342 5.57 -14.40 14.88
N GLY A 343 6.83 -14.29 14.46
CA GLY A 343 7.60 -15.43 13.99
C GLY A 343 7.55 -16.57 14.99
N ARG A 344 6.88 -17.67 14.61
CA ARG A 344 7.00 -18.94 15.33
C ARG A 344 8.25 -19.63 14.81
N TRP A 345 9.30 -19.55 15.60
CA TRP A 345 10.60 -20.09 15.23
C TRP A 345 10.62 -21.58 15.53
N ARG A 346 10.57 -22.41 14.49
CA ARG A 346 10.86 -23.83 14.67
C ARG A 346 12.35 -24.06 14.78
N ILE A 347 12.77 -24.57 15.92
CA ILE A 347 14.16 -24.90 16.19
C ILE A 347 14.29 -26.42 16.04
N TYR A 348 15.17 -26.81 15.11
CA TYR A 348 15.46 -28.22 14.83
C TYR A 348 16.78 -28.59 15.49
N PHE A 349 16.75 -29.66 16.29
CA PHE A 349 17.96 -30.33 16.76
C PHE A 349 18.13 -31.60 15.94
N THR A 350 19.19 -31.63 15.14
CA THR A 350 19.53 -32.78 14.29
C THR A 350 20.70 -33.52 14.91
N LYS A 351 20.58 -34.84 15.05
CA LYS A 351 21.63 -35.68 15.60
C LYS A 351 22.58 -36.19 14.51
N HIS A 352 23.87 -36.33 14.83
CA HIS A 352 24.94 -36.74 13.91
C HIS A 352 25.38 -38.22 14.02
N GLN A 353 24.91 -38.99 15.01
CA GLN A 353 25.29 -40.42 15.18
C GLN A 353 24.08 -41.31 15.54
N GLU A 354 24.14 -42.59 15.15
CA GLU A 354 23.16 -43.61 15.53
C GLU A 354 23.37 -44.00 17.00
N GLU A 355 22.44 -43.62 17.89
CA GLU A 355 22.36 -44.20 19.24
C GLU A 355 20.94 -44.71 19.48
N THR A 356 20.71 -45.37 20.61
CA THR A 356 19.46 -46.05 20.91
C THR A 356 18.30 -45.10 21.19
N LYS A 357 17.06 -45.59 21.09
CA LYS A 357 15.84 -44.83 21.40
C LYS A 357 15.83 -44.28 22.84
N ALA A 358 16.48 -44.96 23.78
CA ALA A 358 16.56 -44.53 25.18
C ALA A 358 17.48 -43.30 25.37
N ASP A 359 18.61 -43.26 24.65
CA ASP A 359 19.53 -42.11 24.65
C ASP A 359 18.84 -40.87 24.04
N PHE A 360 17.95 -41.10 23.07
CA PHE A 360 17.19 -40.05 22.38
C PHE A 360 16.14 -39.37 23.26
N GLU A 361 15.42 -40.11 24.10
CA GLU A 361 14.47 -39.51 25.06
C GLU A 361 15.20 -38.72 26.15
N LYS A 362 16.34 -39.23 26.62
CA LYS A 362 17.19 -38.52 27.59
C LYS A 362 17.75 -37.21 27.03
N LEU A 363 18.12 -37.19 25.75
CA LEU A 363 18.53 -35.97 25.05
C LEU A 363 17.37 -34.95 24.99
N SER A 364 16.14 -35.42 24.72
CA SER A 364 14.96 -34.58 24.68
C SER A 364 14.65 -33.91 26.03
N GLU A 365 14.83 -34.62 27.14
CA GLU A 365 14.70 -34.06 28.50
C GLU A 365 15.79 -33.05 28.85
N ASN A 366 16.97 -33.16 28.24
CA ASN A 366 18.04 -32.19 28.41
C ASN A 366 17.79 -30.95 27.55
N ILE A 367 17.29 -31.12 26.33
CA ILE A 367 16.96 -30.00 25.43
C ILE A 367 15.81 -29.17 25.98
N SER A 368 14.81 -29.76 26.64
CA SER A 368 13.73 -28.99 27.25
C SER A 368 14.16 -28.07 28.39
N LYS A 369 15.37 -28.30 28.95
CA LYS A 369 16.01 -27.44 29.96
C LYS A 369 16.89 -26.35 29.35
N LEU A 370 17.12 -26.37 28.04
CA LEU A 370 17.88 -25.33 27.37
C LEU A 370 17.08 -24.03 27.35
N VAL A 371 17.84 -22.95 27.46
CA VAL A 371 17.31 -21.61 27.43
C VAL A 371 18.14 -20.80 26.44
N MET A 372 17.46 -20.18 25.48
CA MET A 372 18.12 -19.45 24.39
C MET A 372 17.78 -17.96 24.44
N ILE A 373 18.74 -17.13 24.06
CA ILE A 373 18.55 -15.70 23.81
C ILE A 373 19.09 -15.43 22.42
N PHE A 374 18.22 -14.96 21.53
CA PHE A 374 18.57 -14.66 20.15
C PHE A 374 19.00 -13.20 20.05
N TYR A 375 20.13 -12.95 19.37
CA TYR A 375 20.65 -11.60 19.13
C TYR A 375 20.50 -11.27 17.66
N GLY A 376 20.01 -10.07 17.37
CA GLY A 376 19.86 -9.54 16.02
C GLY A 376 20.29 -8.08 15.95
N ARG A 377 20.29 -7.53 14.73
CA ARG A 377 20.72 -6.16 14.46
C ARG A 377 19.95 -5.08 15.26
N ASN A 378 18.74 -5.41 15.70
CA ASN A 378 17.84 -4.50 16.42
C ASN A 378 17.73 -4.80 17.93
N GLY A 379 18.57 -5.68 18.48
CA GLY A 379 18.57 -6.01 19.91
C GLY A 379 18.58 -7.52 20.19
N LYS A 380 18.09 -7.92 21.36
CA LYS A 380 18.03 -9.32 21.80
C LYS A 380 16.60 -9.74 22.15
N SER A 381 16.28 -11.03 21.98
CA SER A 381 15.01 -11.59 22.40
C SER A 381 14.91 -11.68 23.93
N ASN A 382 13.69 -11.89 24.43
CA ASN A 382 13.50 -12.43 25.77
C ASN A 382 14.05 -13.86 25.84
N LEU A 383 14.14 -14.36 27.08
CA LEU A 383 14.51 -15.72 27.38
C LEU A 383 13.51 -16.70 26.72
N VAL A 384 13.99 -17.60 25.85
CA VAL A 384 13.16 -18.61 25.18
C VAL A 384 13.43 -19.98 25.80
N SER A 385 12.40 -20.63 26.37
CA SER A 385 12.46 -22.00 26.88
C SER A 385 11.96 -23.01 25.85
N MET A 386 12.54 -24.21 25.86
CA MET A 386 12.25 -25.27 24.89
C MET A 386 11.18 -26.24 25.39
N GLU A 387 10.01 -25.71 25.79
CA GLU A 387 8.96 -26.51 26.45
C GLU A 387 7.96 -27.15 25.46
N ASN A 388 7.79 -26.56 24.27
CA ASN A 388 6.80 -27.00 23.28
C ASN A 388 7.40 -28.00 22.26
N LYS A 389 7.65 -29.24 22.69
CA LYS A 389 8.08 -30.35 21.82
C LYS A 389 6.93 -30.78 20.89
N LEU A 390 7.18 -30.88 19.58
CA LEU A 390 6.22 -31.39 18.60
C LEU A 390 6.31 -32.93 18.45
N GLU A 391 5.17 -33.59 18.28
CA GLU A 391 5.09 -35.06 18.17
C GLU A 391 5.61 -35.62 16.82
N HIS A 392 5.67 -34.81 15.77
CA HIS A 392 6.20 -35.24 14.47
C HIS A 392 7.74 -35.27 14.49
N GLN A 393 8.30 -36.46 14.71
CA GLN A 393 9.75 -36.70 14.68
C GLN A 393 10.14 -37.46 13.42
N ALA A 394 11.07 -36.91 12.63
CA ALA A 394 11.87 -37.71 11.73
C ALA A 394 12.86 -38.55 12.55
N LYS A 395 13.29 -39.72 12.06
CA LYS A 395 14.09 -40.73 12.81
C LYS A 395 15.28 -40.16 13.61
N ASN A 396 15.85 -39.01 13.18
CA ASN A 396 17.04 -38.39 13.78
C ASN A 396 16.86 -36.89 14.16
N GLN A 397 15.62 -36.40 14.30
CA GLN A 397 15.36 -34.97 14.50
C GLN A 397 14.30 -34.70 15.58
N ILE A 398 14.56 -33.73 16.45
CA ILE A 398 13.59 -33.21 17.43
C ILE A 398 13.24 -31.77 17.06
N THR A 399 11.94 -31.45 17.08
CA THR A 399 11.42 -30.13 16.70
C THR A 399 10.71 -29.48 17.88
N TYR A 400 11.02 -28.22 18.13
CA TYR A 400 10.33 -27.37 19.11
C TYR A 400 9.75 -26.15 18.40
N ASP A 401 8.58 -25.70 18.86
CA ASP A 401 7.79 -24.59 18.30
C ASP A 401 7.95 -23.27 19.08
#